data_AF-A0A952NXP3-F1
#
_entry.id   AF-A0A952NXP3-F1
#
_cell.length_a   1.000
_cell.length_b   1.000
_cell.length_c   1.000
_cell.angle_alpha   90.00
_cell.angle_beta   90.00
_cell.angle_gamma   90.00
#
_symmetry.space_group_name_H-M   'P 1'
#
loop_
_entity.id
_entity.type
_entity.pdbx_description
1 polymer ?
#
loop_
_entity_poly.entity_id
_entity_poly.type
_entity_poly.pdbx_seq_one_letter_code
_entity_poly.pdbx_strand_id
1 'polypeptide(L)'
;MFSAILALAALFGVPTFAQAQNVAVCADKADCPGWFAHLKNHEGGNCSSFLLKPDIIATNRHCMPDDTTHAKVSCKGKITFHFPETDKYKKESRDCDEIVQISDKFGDEFIPLDIAILRLAKPVEREVADLAQTGLDDNVKFSIVKMDPDAKGGGKIRRVQCTAVQNSVINPYFQNNQSPIIHFQGCPIERGNSGSPMLNPEGKAIGIVSNLSVIMAPNSVRKEVEDKVEGTSGHGTNFSCLDTGFLGFNKGYDPSCKISLSEKFREDMRKKLLDQSAEPAWAAAEKLAMARLKEMADKSFVPFNVNIIDHRGPAKEDELKIRQSFEITPSCARWGSMMNVGAKRQRSVMKIKLPEVLTELDEHYRFKTTTTETETTIDVRWSFDQIKPGKYVTFDWYEWGRHAKRKRLHFRPCTPPKEL
;
A
#
# COMPACT_ATOMS: atom_id res chain seq x y z
N MET A 1 -47.34 -68.23 -38.96
CA MET A 1 -47.02 -68.09 -37.52
C MET A 1 -45.73 -67.28 -37.40
N PHE A 2 -45.81 -65.96 -37.28
CA PHE A 2 -44.66 -65.12 -36.94
C PHE A 2 -45.08 -64.24 -35.76
N SER A 3 -44.48 -64.52 -34.60
CA SER A 3 -44.72 -63.83 -33.34
C SER A 3 -44.16 -62.42 -33.39
N ALA A 4 -45.03 -61.45 -33.14
CA ALA A 4 -44.67 -60.10 -32.74
C ALA A 4 -44.20 -60.12 -31.28
N ILE A 5 -42.99 -59.63 -31.02
CA ILE A 5 -42.53 -59.26 -29.68
C ILE A 5 -42.47 -57.72 -29.65
N LEU A 6 -43.53 -57.13 -29.09
CA LEU A 6 -43.53 -55.77 -28.57
C LEU A 6 -42.66 -55.76 -27.31
N ALA A 7 -41.54 -55.04 -27.32
CA ALA A 7 -40.82 -54.67 -26.11
C ALA A 7 -41.31 -53.28 -25.65
N LEU A 8 -42.21 -53.29 -24.68
CA LEU A 8 -42.68 -52.13 -23.92
C LEU A 8 -41.53 -51.64 -23.00
N ALA A 9 -40.78 -50.63 -23.44
CA ALA A 9 -39.87 -49.88 -22.56
C ALA A 9 -40.62 -48.64 -22.03
N ALA A 10 -41.52 -48.88 -21.07
CA ALA A 10 -42.15 -47.83 -20.27
C ALA A 10 -41.09 -47.19 -19.35
N LEU A 11 -40.80 -45.90 -19.52
CA LEU A 11 -41.43 -44.79 -18.77
C LEU A 11 -41.24 -44.84 -17.24
N PHE A 12 -40.07 -45.23 -16.75
CA PHE A 12 -39.63 -44.81 -15.42
C PHE A 12 -38.69 -43.62 -15.56
N GLY A 13 -39.29 -42.44 -15.76
CA GLY A 13 -38.60 -41.17 -15.57
C GLY A 13 -38.21 -41.06 -14.10
N VAL A 14 -36.94 -41.37 -13.81
CA VAL A 14 -36.36 -41.12 -12.49
C VAL A 14 -36.51 -39.62 -12.24
N PRO A 15 -37.22 -39.18 -11.19
CA PRO A 15 -37.23 -37.77 -10.84
C PRO A 15 -35.78 -37.39 -10.53
N THR A 16 -35.18 -36.61 -11.42
CA THR A 16 -33.94 -35.93 -11.14
C THR A 16 -34.21 -35.02 -9.96
N PHE A 17 -33.87 -35.48 -8.77
CA PHE A 17 -33.83 -34.66 -7.58
C PHE A 17 -32.91 -33.48 -7.90
N ALA A 18 -33.50 -32.33 -8.16
CA ALA A 18 -32.77 -31.09 -8.31
C ALA A 18 -32.02 -30.88 -6.99
N GLN A 19 -30.73 -31.22 -6.99
CA GLN A 19 -29.84 -30.92 -5.88
C GLN A 19 -29.99 -29.42 -5.63
N ALA A 20 -30.44 -29.06 -4.43
CA ALA A 20 -30.49 -27.67 -4.02
C ALA A 20 -29.07 -27.11 -4.15
N GLN A 21 -28.84 -26.31 -5.18
CA GLN A 21 -27.54 -25.67 -5.39
C GLN A 21 -27.32 -24.75 -4.19
N ASN A 22 -26.22 -24.97 -3.45
CA ASN A 22 -25.82 -24.08 -2.35
C ASN A 22 -25.42 -22.74 -2.95
N VAL A 23 -26.37 -21.81 -3.03
CA VAL A 23 -26.17 -20.47 -3.62
C VAL A 23 -26.23 -19.40 -2.55
N ALA A 24 -25.67 -18.23 -2.86
CA ALA A 24 -25.74 -17.08 -1.98
C ALA A 24 -27.20 -16.62 -1.77
N VAL A 25 -27.51 -16.20 -0.56
CA VAL A 25 -28.80 -15.61 -0.20
C VAL A 25 -28.57 -14.24 0.43
N CYS A 26 -29.52 -13.32 0.26
CA CYS A 26 -29.47 -12.03 0.93
C CYS A 26 -29.57 -12.20 2.45
N ALA A 27 -28.68 -11.55 3.20
CA ALA A 27 -28.81 -11.48 4.66
C ALA A 27 -30.07 -10.68 5.06
N ASP A 28 -30.34 -9.62 4.31
CA ASP A 28 -31.56 -8.82 4.33
C ASP A 28 -32.03 -8.60 2.89
N LYS A 29 -33.26 -9.00 2.56
CA LYS A 29 -33.81 -8.89 1.19
C LYS A 29 -34.05 -7.44 0.75
N ALA A 30 -34.18 -6.50 1.69
CA ALA A 30 -34.43 -5.09 1.41
C ALA A 30 -33.16 -4.32 1.04
N ASP A 31 -32.01 -4.64 1.65
CA ASP A 31 -30.69 -4.00 1.38
C ASP A 31 -29.88 -4.74 0.28
N CYS A 32 -30.35 -5.91 -0.15
CA CYS A 32 -29.66 -6.73 -1.15
C CYS A 32 -29.97 -6.24 -2.57
N PRO A 33 -28.96 -5.73 -3.31
CA PRO A 33 -29.21 -5.17 -4.62
C PRO A 33 -29.56 -6.24 -5.65
N GLY A 34 -30.52 -5.93 -6.53
CA GLY A 34 -30.95 -6.85 -7.58
C GLY A 34 -29.86 -7.19 -8.59
N TRP A 35 -28.87 -6.31 -8.75
CA TRP A 35 -27.75 -6.47 -9.68
C TRP A 35 -26.63 -7.41 -9.21
N PHE A 36 -26.58 -7.79 -7.93
CA PHE A 36 -25.49 -8.65 -7.41
C PHE A 36 -25.76 -10.11 -7.75
N ALA A 37 -24.71 -10.84 -8.12
CA ALA A 37 -24.76 -12.27 -8.40
C ALA A 37 -23.61 -13.02 -7.73
N HIS A 38 -23.90 -14.28 -7.39
CA HIS A 38 -22.90 -15.27 -7.02
C HIS A 38 -22.46 -16.00 -8.28
N LEU A 39 -21.17 -15.92 -8.60
CA LEU A 39 -20.53 -16.61 -9.70
C LEU A 39 -20.05 -17.98 -9.24
N LYS A 40 -20.50 -19.03 -9.93
CA LYS A 40 -19.94 -20.38 -9.83
C LYS A 40 -19.29 -20.78 -11.14
N ASN A 41 -18.05 -21.23 -11.06
CA ASN A 41 -17.39 -21.85 -12.20
C ASN A 41 -17.38 -23.39 -12.06
N HIS A 42 -17.22 -24.09 -13.18
CA HIS A 42 -17.28 -25.55 -13.21
C HIS A 42 -16.10 -26.24 -12.50
N GLU A 43 -15.02 -25.50 -12.21
CA GLU A 43 -13.86 -25.96 -11.46
C GLU A 43 -14.07 -25.85 -9.93
N GLY A 44 -15.26 -25.43 -9.48
CA GLY A 44 -15.60 -25.25 -8.07
C GLY A 44 -15.18 -23.90 -7.49
N GLY A 45 -14.74 -22.96 -8.33
CA GLY A 45 -14.52 -21.57 -7.97
C GLY A 45 -15.84 -20.88 -7.63
N ASN A 46 -15.84 -20.14 -6.53
CA ASN A 46 -16.94 -19.30 -6.07
C ASN A 46 -16.42 -17.87 -5.99
N CYS A 47 -17.12 -16.95 -6.65
CA CYS A 47 -16.80 -15.52 -6.69
C CYS A 47 -18.09 -14.70 -6.64
N SER A 48 -17.94 -13.40 -6.50
CA SER A 48 -19.00 -12.42 -6.64
C SER A 48 -18.98 -11.81 -8.04
N SER A 49 -20.11 -11.25 -8.46
CA SER A 49 -20.23 -10.51 -9.71
C SER A 49 -21.40 -9.52 -9.64
N PHE A 50 -21.49 -8.61 -10.60
CA PHE A 50 -22.58 -7.62 -10.64
C PHE A 50 -22.92 -7.15 -12.05
N LEU A 51 -24.22 -6.92 -12.30
CA LEU A 51 -24.75 -6.50 -13.60
C LEU A 51 -24.37 -5.06 -13.93
N LEU A 52 -23.92 -4.86 -15.17
CA LEU A 52 -23.66 -3.56 -15.77
C LEU A 52 -24.72 -3.19 -16.82
N LYS A 53 -25.30 -4.19 -17.47
CA LYS A 53 -26.44 -4.11 -18.40
C LYS A 53 -27.31 -5.36 -18.18
N PRO A 54 -28.56 -5.43 -18.70
CA PRO A 54 -29.41 -6.61 -18.54
C PRO A 54 -28.76 -7.94 -18.95
N ASP A 55 -27.77 -7.92 -19.85
CA ASP A 55 -27.03 -9.08 -20.32
C ASP A 55 -25.51 -8.97 -20.13
N ILE A 56 -24.99 -7.92 -19.49
CA ILE A 56 -23.54 -7.71 -19.26
C ILE A 56 -23.24 -7.73 -17.77
N ILE A 57 -22.25 -8.51 -17.38
CA ILE A 57 -21.87 -8.72 -15.97
C ILE A 57 -20.35 -8.59 -15.78
N ALA A 58 -19.93 -8.01 -14.65
CA ALA A 58 -18.53 -7.84 -14.29
C ALA A 58 -18.12 -8.75 -13.13
N THR A 59 -16.88 -9.23 -13.17
CA THR A 59 -16.21 -10.00 -12.11
C THR A 59 -14.69 -9.86 -12.26
N ASN A 60 -13.90 -10.60 -11.48
CA ASN A 60 -12.44 -10.62 -11.65
C ASN A 60 -12.00 -11.60 -12.74
N ARG A 61 -10.82 -11.35 -13.30
CA ARG A 61 -10.15 -12.25 -14.23
C ARG A 61 -9.83 -13.59 -13.55
N HIS A 62 -9.32 -13.58 -12.33
CA HIS A 62 -8.94 -14.81 -11.63
C HIS A 62 -10.14 -15.71 -11.23
N CYS A 63 -11.37 -15.25 -11.42
CA CYS A 63 -12.58 -16.07 -11.24
C CYS A 63 -12.91 -16.92 -12.48
N MET A 64 -12.25 -16.67 -13.60
CA MET A 64 -12.46 -17.38 -14.86
C MET A 64 -11.74 -18.74 -14.84
N PRO A 65 -12.37 -19.81 -15.35
CA PRO A 65 -11.69 -21.05 -15.67
C PRO A 65 -10.47 -20.85 -16.57
N ASP A 66 -9.46 -21.69 -16.41
CA ASP A 66 -8.18 -21.56 -17.12
C ASP A 66 -8.35 -21.61 -18.65
N ASP A 67 -9.34 -22.38 -19.11
CA ASP A 67 -9.68 -22.55 -20.53
C ASP A 67 -10.56 -21.43 -21.12
N THR A 68 -10.86 -20.39 -20.33
CA THR A 68 -11.61 -19.20 -20.73
C THR A 68 -10.80 -17.91 -20.58
N THR A 69 -9.49 -17.98 -20.75
CA THR A 69 -8.59 -16.85 -20.45
C THR A 69 -8.41 -15.83 -21.58
N HIS A 70 -9.30 -15.85 -22.60
CA HIS A 70 -9.27 -14.94 -23.74
C HIS A 70 -10.65 -14.34 -24.03
N ALA A 71 -10.67 -13.11 -24.56
CA ALA A 71 -11.91 -12.47 -25.00
C ALA A 71 -12.52 -13.21 -26.21
N LYS A 72 -13.83 -13.05 -26.39
CA LYS A 72 -14.66 -13.66 -27.44
C LYS A 72 -14.70 -15.19 -27.42
N VAL A 73 -14.31 -15.80 -26.30
CA VAL A 73 -14.44 -17.24 -26.06
C VAL A 73 -15.77 -17.51 -25.36
N SER A 74 -16.43 -18.60 -25.76
CA SER A 74 -17.65 -19.03 -25.09
C SER A 74 -17.35 -19.59 -23.70
N CYS A 75 -18.16 -19.17 -22.73
CA CYS A 75 -18.12 -19.60 -21.33
C CYS A 75 -19.36 -20.44 -20.95
N LYS A 76 -20.16 -20.85 -21.95
CA LYS A 76 -21.40 -21.58 -21.77
C LYS A 76 -21.20 -22.93 -21.09
N GLY A 77 -21.99 -23.21 -20.06
CA GLY A 77 -21.87 -24.41 -19.23
C GLY A 77 -20.66 -24.41 -18.30
N LYS A 78 -19.78 -23.40 -18.36
CA LYS A 78 -18.57 -23.30 -17.55
C LYS A 78 -18.70 -22.32 -16.40
N ILE A 79 -19.56 -21.31 -16.54
CA ILE A 79 -19.79 -20.25 -15.57
C ILE A 79 -21.30 -20.02 -15.45
N THR A 80 -21.82 -20.10 -14.24
CA THR A 80 -23.22 -19.77 -13.94
C THR A 80 -23.27 -18.63 -12.93
N PHE A 81 -24.16 -17.67 -13.19
CA PHE A 81 -24.45 -16.56 -12.31
C PHE A 81 -25.76 -16.81 -11.60
N HIS A 82 -25.74 -16.75 -10.27
CA HIS A 82 -26.89 -16.97 -9.41
C HIS A 82 -27.30 -15.64 -8.77
N PHE A 83 -28.45 -15.13 -9.19
CA PHE A 83 -29.04 -13.94 -8.60
C PHE A 83 -29.94 -14.33 -7.42
N PRO A 84 -29.75 -13.70 -6.25
CA PRO A 84 -30.55 -14.02 -5.08
C PRO A 84 -31.99 -13.53 -5.24
N GLU A 85 -32.88 -14.06 -4.39
CA GLU A 85 -34.19 -13.46 -4.17
C GLU A 85 -34.03 -12.20 -3.31
N THR A 86 -34.62 -11.09 -3.77
CA THR A 86 -34.75 -9.81 -3.05
C THR A 86 -36.24 -9.52 -2.86
N ASP A 87 -36.59 -8.36 -2.28
CA ASP A 87 -38.00 -7.95 -2.18
C ASP A 87 -38.63 -7.66 -3.56
N LYS A 88 -37.82 -7.26 -4.54
CA LYS A 88 -38.28 -6.89 -5.90
C LYS A 88 -38.15 -8.03 -6.90
N TYR A 89 -37.20 -8.95 -6.72
CA TYR A 89 -36.82 -9.93 -7.73
C TYR A 89 -36.79 -11.35 -7.18
N LYS A 90 -37.35 -12.29 -7.93
CA LYS A 90 -37.26 -13.73 -7.61
C LYS A 90 -35.86 -14.28 -7.90
N LYS A 91 -35.44 -15.28 -7.12
CA LYS A 91 -34.19 -16.00 -7.37
C LYS A 91 -34.16 -16.51 -8.81
N GLU A 92 -33.02 -16.37 -9.48
CA GLU A 92 -32.83 -16.89 -10.84
C GLU A 92 -31.36 -17.14 -11.13
N SER A 93 -31.10 -18.00 -12.11
CA SER A 93 -29.75 -18.29 -12.59
C SER A 93 -29.64 -17.96 -14.07
N ARG A 94 -28.44 -17.55 -14.51
CA ARG A 94 -28.11 -17.39 -15.93
C ARG A 94 -26.77 -18.01 -16.22
N ASP A 95 -26.73 -18.76 -17.32
CA ASP A 95 -25.49 -19.26 -17.89
C ASP A 95 -24.75 -18.13 -18.60
N CYS A 96 -23.44 -18.27 -18.69
CA CYS A 96 -22.58 -17.38 -19.44
C CYS A 96 -22.67 -17.70 -20.94
N ASP A 97 -22.58 -16.71 -21.82
CA ASP A 97 -22.52 -16.91 -23.27
C ASP A 97 -21.09 -16.79 -23.76
N GLU A 98 -20.51 -15.61 -23.58
CA GLU A 98 -19.18 -15.23 -24.01
C GLU A 98 -18.46 -14.32 -22.99
N ILE A 99 -17.13 -14.34 -23.05
CA ILE A 99 -16.29 -13.32 -22.41
C ILE A 99 -16.17 -12.14 -23.36
N VAL A 100 -16.77 -11.01 -23.02
CA VAL A 100 -16.75 -9.79 -23.84
C VAL A 100 -15.38 -9.14 -23.80
N GLN A 101 -14.82 -9.00 -22.60
CA GLN A 101 -13.50 -8.44 -22.36
C GLN A 101 -12.89 -9.10 -21.14
N ILE A 102 -11.58 -9.31 -21.16
CA ILE A 102 -10.82 -9.82 -20.03
C ILE A 102 -9.47 -9.11 -20.02
N SER A 103 -8.97 -8.78 -18.85
CA SER A 103 -7.63 -8.23 -18.73
C SER A 103 -6.56 -9.29 -19.04
N ASP A 104 -5.38 -8.81 -19.41
CA ASP A 104 -4.21 -9.64 -19.63
C ASP A 104 -3.85 -10.43 -18.36
N LYS A 105 -3.14 -11.56 -18.55
CA LYS A 105 -2.54 -12.28 -17.42
C LYS A 105 -1.55 -11.36 -16.72
N PHE A 106 -1.33 -11.59 -15.43
CA PHE A 106 -0.18 -11.00 -14.73
C PHE A 106 1.09 -11.33 -15.52
N GLY A 107 1.70 -10.28 -16.06
CA GLY A 107 3.00 -10.35 -16.72
C GLY A 107 4.09 -9.81 -15.82
N ASP A 108 5.33 -9.91 -16.26
CA ASP A 108 6.50 -9.50 -15.47
C ASP A 108 6.70 -7.98 -15.44
N GLU A 109 6.14 -7.24 -16.40
CA GLU A 109 6.43 -5.82 -16.56
C GLU A 109 5.44 -4.89 -15.84
N PHE A 110 4.15 -5.23 -15.84
CA PHE A 110 3.09 -4.37 -15.32
C PHE A 110 2.04 -5.16 -14.56
N ILE A 111 1.41 -4.51 -13.57
CA ILE A 111 0.25 -5.09 -12.90
C ILE A 111 -0.99 -4.88 -13.79
N PRO A 112 -1.56 -5.94 -14.41
CA PRO A 112 -2.83 -5.82 -15.08
C PRO A 112 -3.93 -5.57 -14.06
N LEU A 113 -4.98 -4.88 -14.51
CA LEU A 113 -6.26 -4.86 -13.80
C LEU A 113 -6.78 -6.30 -13.68
N ASP A 114 -7.43 -6.67 -12.60
CA ASP A 114 -7.99 -8.01 -12.42
C ASP A 114 -9.50 -7.98 -12.70
N ILE A 115 -9.87 -7.98 -13.99
CA ILE A 115 -11.26 -7.77 -14.43
C ILE A 115 -11.63 -8.68 -15.60
N ALA A 116 -12.86 -9.19 -15.57
CA ALA A 116 -13.52 -9.86 -16.67
C ALA A 116 -14.94 -9.31 -16.83
N ILE A 117 -15.31 -9.00 -18.06
CA ILE A 117 -16.67 -8.61 -18.44
C ILE A 117 -17.24 -9.70 -19.35
N LEU A 118 -18.42 -10.19 -19.00
CA LEU A 118 -19.05 -11.33 -19.63
C LEU A 118 -20.45 -10.98 -20.11
N ARG A 119 -20.92 -11.71 -21.13
CA ARG A 119 -22.30 -11.67 -21.60
C ARG A 119 -23.06 -12.87 -21.04
N LEU A 120 -24.28 -12.62 -20.59
CA LEU A 120 -25.22 -13.66 -20.17
C LEU A 120 -25.90 -14.28 -21.41
N ALA A 121 -26.17 -15.59 -21.36
CA ALA A 121 -26.89 -16.29 -22.44
C ALA A 121 -28.30 -15.74 -22.69
N LYS A 122 -28.90 -15.10 -21.70
CA LYS A 122 -30.16 -14.34 -21.82
C LYS A 122 -30.13 -13.15 -20.87
N PRO A 123 -30.74 -12.01 -21.25
CA PRO A 123 -30.89 -10.89 -20.35
C PRO A 123 -31.72 -11.25 -19.11
N VAL A 124 -31.56 -10.44 -18.05
CA VAL A 124 -32.37 -10.48 -16.83
C VAL A 124 -33.12 -9.17 -16.64
N GLU A 125 -34.33 -9.24 -16.08
CA GLU A 125 -35.17 -8.08 -15.79
C GLU A 125 -34.85 -7.55 -14.37
N ARG A 126 -33.64 -7.04 -14.19
CA ARG A 126 -33.12 -6.52 -12.92
C ARG A 126 -32.56 -5.12 -13.12
N GLU A 127 -32.53 -4.35 -12.04
CA GLU A 127 -31.71 -3.14 -12.01
C GLU A 127 -30.22 -3.48 -12.27
N VAL A 128 -29.46 -2.50 -12.74
CA VAL A 128 -28.03 -2.62 -13.06
C VAL A 128 -27.25 -1.69 -12.15
N ALA A 129 -25.98 -1.99 -11.92
CA ALA A 129 -25.10 -1.11 -11.16
C ALA A 129 -24.64 0.07 -12.01
N ASP A 130 -24.79 1.29 -11.49
CA ASP A 130 -24.19 2.47 -12.08
C ASP A 130 -22.68 2.46 -11.87
N LEU A 131 -21.93 2.85 -12.89
CA LEU A 131 -20.47 2.91 -12.87
C LEU A 131 -19.97 4.34 -12.70
N ALA A 132 -18.82 4.50 -12.02
CA ALA A 132 -18.11 5.77 -11.91
C ALA A 132 -16.59 5.56 -12.00
N GLN A 133 -15.90 6.48 -12.68
CA GLN A 133 -14.43 6.49 -12.80
C GLN A 133 -13.79 7.62 -11.98
N THR A 134 -14.43 7.98 -10.87
CA THR A 134 -13.95 9.02 -9.96
C THR A 134 -12.78 8.55 -9.10
N GLY A 135 -12.67 7.24 -8.86
CA GLY A 135 -11.68 6.68 -7.95
C GLY A 135 -12.06 6.84 -6.47
N LEU A 136 -11.08 6.70 -5.58
CA LEU A 136 -11.23 6.86 -4.12
C LEU A 136 -10.13 7.73 -3.51
N ASP A 137 -10.53 8.82 -2.87
CA ASP A 137 -9.62 9.63 -2.07
C ASP A 137 -9.21 8.91 -0.77
N ASP A 138 -8.11 9.37 -0.18
CA ASP A 138 -7.56 8.79 1.04
C ASP A 138 -8.50 8.95 2.24
N ASN A 139 -8.61 7.92 3.06
CA ASN A 139 -9.48 7.84 4.24
C ASN A 139 -10.99 8.03 3.97
N VAL A 140 -11.42 8.01 2.70
CA VAL A 140 -12.84 8.04 2.37
C VAL A 140 -13.48 6.69 2.72
N LYS A 141 -14.65 6.77 3.36
CA LYS A 141 -15.50 5.61 3.59
C LYS A 141 -16.28 5.27 2.33
N PHE A 142 -16.33 4.00 2.02
CA PHE A 142 -17.08 3.46 0.88
C PHE A 142 -17.73 2.14 1.30
N SER A 143 -18.57 1.56 0.45
CA SER A 143 -19.22 0.28 0.75
C SER A 143 -18.83 -0.81 -0.22
N ILE A 144 -18.84 -2.06 0.23
CA ILE A 144 -18.70 -3.24 -0.61
C ILE A 144 -19.95 -4.08 -0.40
N VAL A 145 -20.56 -4.54 -1.48
CA VAL A 145 -21.60 -5.58 -1.43
C VAL A 145 -20.91 -6.91 -1.71
N LYS A 146 -20.85 -7.80 -0.72
CA LYS A 146 -20.08 -9.03 -0.80
C LYS A 146 -20.85 -10.23 -0.27
N MET A 147 -20.49 -11.42 -0.75
CA MET A 147 -20.98 -12.69 -0.23
C MET A 147 -20.00 -13.28 0.79
N ASP A 148 -20.40 -13.48 2.03
CA ASP A 148 -19.62 -14.29 2.97
C ASP A 148 -19.92 -15.77 2.73
N PRO A 149 -18.92 -16.56 2.33
CA PRO A 149 -19.13 -17.95 2.01
C PRO A 149 -19.54 -18.76 3.25
N ASP A 150 -20.38 -19.78 3.04
CA ASP A 150 -20.58 -20.84 4.03
C ASP A 150 -19.73 -22.09 3.69
N ALA A 151 -19.70 -23.06 4.60
CA ALA A 151 -18.95 -24.32 4.42
C ALA A 151 -19.40 -25.15 3.21
N LYS A 152 -20.55 -24.82 2.59
CA LYS A 152 -21.14 -25.54 1.45
C LYS A 152 -20.94 -24.81 0.13
N GLY A 153 -20.20 -23.69 0.13
CA GLY A 153 -19.96 -22.86 -1.04
C GLY A 153 -21.16 -21.99 -1.45
N GLY A 154 -22.17 -21.86 -0.57
CA GLY A 154 -23.16 -20.79 -0.66
C GLY A 154 -22.67 -19.56 0.11
N GLY A 155 -23.58 -18.76 0.64
CA GLY A 155 -23.18 -17.66 1.50
C GLY A 155 -24.28 -16.64 1.81
N LYS A 156 -23.93 -15.65 2.63
CA LYS A 156 -24.79 -14.50 2.93
C LYS A 156 -24.28 -13.25 2.23
N ILE A 157 -25.15 -12.59 1.48
CA ILE A 157 -24.85 -11.31 0.83
C ILE A 157 -25.14 -10.19 1.82
N ARG A 158 -24.15 -9.33 2.06
CA ARG A 158 -24.28 -8.15 2.91
C ARG A 158 -23.51 -6.97 2.33
N ARG A 159 -23.95 -5.77 2.72
CA ARG A 159 -23.20 -4.54 2.54
C ARG A 159 -22.29 -4.33 3.75
N VAL A 160 -21.03 -4.00 3.50
CA VAL A 160 -20.06 -3.64 4.54
C VAL A 160 -19.43 -2.30 4.23
N GLN A 161 -19.05 -1.55 5.26
CA GLN A 161 -18.34 -0.28 5.11
C GLN A 161 -16.83 -0.50 5.25
N CYS A 162 -16.07 0.15 4.39
CA CYS A 162 -14.61 0.07 4.31
C CYS A 162 -14.03 1.48 4.28
N THR A 163 -12.73 1.60 4.54
CA THR A 163 -12.00 2.87 4.45
C THR A 163 -10.84 2.72 3.47
N ALA A 164 -10.74 3.63 2.50
CA ALA A 164 -9.63 3.66 1.55
C ALA A 164 -8.34 4.11 2.25
N VAL A 165 -7.21 3.45 1.94
CA VAL A 165 -5.92 3.73 2.58
C VAL A 165 -4.82 3.87 1.53
N GLN A 166 -4.51 5.11 1.18
CA GLN A 166 -3.42 5.49 0.29
C GLN A 166 -2.08 5.59 1.03
N ASN A 167 -0.99 5.56 0.27
CA ASN A 167 0.40 5.76 0.74
C ASN A 167 0.83 4.80 1.87
N SER A 168 0.30 3.58 1.87
CA SER A 168 0.66 2.52 2.82
C SER A 168 1.79 1.63 2.27
N VAL A 169 2.53 0.97 3.16
CA VAL A 169 3.52 -0.04 2.75
C VAL A 169 2.88 -1.35 2.26
N ILE A 170 1.58 -1.54 2.51
CA ILE A 170 0.80 -2.70 2.05
C ILE A 170 0.50 -2.60 0.56
N ASN A 171 0.20 -1.40 0.09
CA ASN A 171 0.02 -1.10 -1.33
C ASN A 171 0.62 0.28 -1.60
N PRO A 172 1.92 0.35 -1.92
CA PRO A 172 2.59 1.62 -2.17
C PRO A 172 2.13 2.28 -3.46
N TYR A 173 1.43 1.55 -4.33
CA TYR A 173 0.97 2.06 -5.60
C TYR A 173 -0.34 2.85 -5.51
N PHE A 174 -1.08 2.74 -4.41
CA PHE A 174 -2.26 3.55 -4.17
C PHE A 174 -1.85 4.93 -3.63
N GLN A 175 -1.41 5.83 -4.51
CA GLN A 175 -0.88 7.14 -4.12
C GLN A 175 -1.86 8.30 -4.36
N ASN A 176 -2.90 8.05 -5.14
CA ASN A 176 -3.94 9.01 -5.48
C ASN A 176 -5.23 8.27 -5.83
N ASN A 177 -6.33 9.03 -6.00
CA ASN A 177 -7.63 8.44 -6.30
C ASN A 177 -7.71 7.73 -7.66
N GLN A 178 -6.82 8.03 -8.61
CA GLN A 178 -6.78 7.37 -9.91
C GLN A 178 -5.89 6.12 -9.94
N SER A 179 -5.19 5.75 -8.86
CA SER A 179 -4.27 4.61 -8.90
C SER A 179 -5.03 3.30 -9.18
N PRO A 180 -4.47 2.36 -9.96
CA PRO A 180 -5.22 1.22 -10.50
C PRO A 180 -5.56 0.15 -9.46
N ILE A 181 -4.86 0.13 -8.32
CA ILE A 181 -5.10 -0.80 -7.22
C ILE A 181 -5.46 0.00 -5.99
N ILE A 182 -6.65 -0.24 -5.47
CA ILE A 182 -7.13 0.32 -4.21
C ILE A 182 -6.69 -0.61 -3.09
N HIS A 183 -6.18 -0.04 -2.01
CA HIS A 183 -6.06 -0.71 -0.71
C HIS A 183 -7.06 -0.11 0.27
N PHE A 184 -7.67 -0.97 1.08
CA PHE A 184 -8.68 -0.56 2.04
C PHE A 184 -8.65 -1.41 3.31
N GLN A 185 -9.25 -0.88 4.37
CA GLN A 185 -9.29 -1.47 5.70
C GLN A 185 -10.69 -1.43 6.31
N GLY A 186 -10.86 -2.18 7.40
CA GLY A 186 -12.07 -2.16 8.23
C GLY A 186 -13.18 -3.08 7.72
N CYS A 187 -12.91 -3.87 6.68
CA CYS A 187 -13.85 -4.84 6.14
C CYS A 187 -13.12 -6.10 5.66
N PRO A 188 -13.16 -7.20 6.44
CA PRO A 188 -12.50 -8.45 6.10
C PRO A 188 -12.93 -8.98 4.73
N ILE A 189 -11.94 -9.34 3.91
CA ILE A 189 -12.13 -9.99 2.61
C ILE A 189 -11.73 -11.46 2.73
N GLU A 190 -12.64 -12.33 2.31
CA GLU A 190 -12.48 -13.78 2.34
C GLU A 190 -12.64 -14.35 0.92
N ARG A 191 -12.24 -15.62 0.74
CA ARG A 191 -12.40 -16.33 -0.52
C ARG A 191 -13.86 -16.30 -0.97
N GLY A 192 -14.14 -15.83 -2.18
CA GLY A 192 -15.50 -15.65 -2.70
C GLY A 192 -15.99 -14.20 -2.72
N ASN A 193 -15.33 -13.30 -1.99
CA ASN A 193 -15.57 -11.86 -2.12
C ASN A 193 -14.97 -11.27 -3.41
N SER A 194 -14.00 -11.93 -4.03
CA SER A 194 -13.48 -11.59 -5.36
C SER A 194 -14.62 -11.30 -6.33
N GLY A 195 -14.60 -10.14 -6.98
CA GLY A 195 -15.61 -9.73 -7.94
C GLY A 195 -16.74 -8.90 -7.34
N SER A 196 -16.70 -8.65 -6.03
CA SER A 196 -17.65 -7.78 -5.34
C SER A 196 -17.45 -6.33 -5.76
N PRO A 197 -18.51 -5.57 -6.07
CA PRO A 197 -18.36 -4.16 -6.40
C PRO A 197 -18.02 -3.33 -5.16
N MET A 198 -17.13 -2.36 -5.37
CA MET A 198 -16.82 -1.29 -4.44
C MET A 198 -17.66 -0.08 -4.84
N LEU A 199 -18.47 0.44 -3.93
CA LEU A 199 -19.43 1.51 -4.18
C LEU A 199 -19.02 2.77 -3.42
N ASN A 200 -18.99 3.89 -4.13
CA ASN A 200 -18.76 5.20 -3.52
C ASN A 200 -19.98 5.65 -2.68
N PRO A 201 -19.91 6.81 -1.98
CA PRO A 201 -21.03 7.31 -1.18
C PRO A 201 -22.33 7.54 -1.97
N GLU A 202 -22.25 7.77 -3.28
CA GLU A 202 -23.42 7.90 -4.17
C GLU A 202 -24.00 6.55 -4.62
N GLY A 203 -23.42 5.42 -4.18
CA GLY A 203 -23.86 4.08 -4.53
C GLY A 203 -23.39 3.59 -5.91
N LYS A 204 -22.50 4.33 -6.58
CA LYS A 204 -21.93 3.95 -7.88
C LYS A 204 -20.72 3.05 -7.71
N ALA A 205 -20.63 2.02 -8.53
CA ALA A 205 -19.50 1.11 -8.57
C ALA A 205 -18.27 1.80 -9.19
N ILE A 206 -17.22 1.90 -8.38
CA ILE A 206 -15.94 2.58 -8.65
C ILE A 206 -14.76 1.61 -8.72
N GLY A 207 -14.99 0.35 -8.43
CA GLY A 207 -13.97 -0.68 -8.43
C GLY A 207 -14.54 -2.05 -8.14
N ILE A 208 -13.66 -3.03 -8.12
CA ILE A 208 -14.01 -4.42 -7.87
C ILE A 208 -13.00 -5.05 -6.93
N VAL A 209 -13.48 -5.69 -5.86
CA VAL A 209 -12.62 -6.43 -4.92
C VAL A 209 -11.82 -7.47 -5.68
N SER A 210 -10.52 -7.55 -5.39
CA SER A 210 -9.55 -8.43 -6.03
C SER A 210 -8.70 -9.12 -4.94
N ASN A 211 -7.98 -10.17 -5.31
CA ASN A 211 -7.03 -10.87 -4.46
C ASN A 211 -5.58 -10.38 -4.63
N LEU A 212 -5.37 -9.28 -5.36
CA LEU A 212 -4.03 -8.76 -5.61
C LEU A 212 -3.38 -8.26 -4.32
N SER A 213 -2.39 -8.98 -3.80
CA SER A 213 -1.57 -8.56 -2.67
C SER A 213 -0.23 -8.02 -3.16
N VAL A 214 0.11 -6.78 -2.81
CA VAL A 214 1.42 -6.18 -3.15
C VAL A 214 2.11 -5.61 -1.92
N ILE A 215 2.23 -6.43 -0.88
CA ILE A 215 2.91 -6.03 0.36
C ILE A 215 4.39 -5.73 0.05
N MET A 216 4.77 -4.46 0.25
CA MET A 216 6.12 -3.94 0.05
C MET A 216 6.71 -3.41 1.36
N ALA A 217 6.34 -4.05 2.47
CA ALA A 217 6.89 -3.76 3.79
C ALA A 217 8.39 -4.15 3.87
N PRO A 218 9.21 -3.37 4.60
CA PRO A 218 10.58 -3.77 4.89
C PRO A 218 10.68 -5.13 5.57
N ASN A 219 11.72 -5.93 5.26
CA ASN A 219 11.91 -7.27 5.83
C ASN A 219 11.84 -7.27 7.37
N SER A 220 12.32 -6.22 8.01
CA SER A 220 12.31 -6.06 9.47
C SER A 220 10.92 -5.95 10.09
N VAL A 221 9.91 -5.49 9.33
CA VAL A 221 8.51 -5.36 9.78
C VAL A 221 7.54 -6.19 8.94
N ARG A 222 8.01 -6.85 7.88
CA ARG A 222 7.19 -7.54 6.89
C ARG A 222 6.26 -8.57 7.52
N LYS A 223 6.81 -9.42 8.39
CA LYS A 223 6.02 -10.45 9.08
C LYS A 223 4.94 -9.84 9.97
N GLU A 224 5.26 -8.79 10.72
CA GLU A 224 4.29 -8.09 11.56
C GLU A 224 3.17 -7.46 10.70
N VAL A 225 3.52 -6.88 9.56
CA VAL A 225 2.54 -6.34 8.62
C VAL A 225 1.68 -7.46 8.04
N GLU A 226 2.27 -8.55 7.54
CA GLU A 226 1.55 -9.70 6.98
C GLU A 226 0.56 -10.30 8.01
N ASP A 227 1.01 -10.53 9.24
CA ASP A 227 0.19 -11.10 10.33
C ASP A 227 -0.99 -10.18 10.72
N LYS A 228 -0.82 -8.85 10.66
CA LYS A 228 -1.89 -7.90 11.01
C LYS A 228 -2.83 -7.60 9.84
N VAL A 229 -2.35 -7.70 8.60
CA VAL A 229 -3.10 -7.42 7.37
C VAL A 229 -4.06 -8.55 7.02
N GLU A 230 -3.68 -9.78 7.33
CA GLU A 230 -4.52 -10.94 7.08
C GLU A 230 -5.88 -10.78 7.78
N GLY A 231 -6.95 -10.73 6.97
CA GLY A 231 -8.32 -10.59 7.45
C GLY A 231 -8.74 -9.18 7.87
N THR A 232 -7.88 -8.16 7.85
CA THR A 232 -8.26 -6.77 8.23
C THR A 232 -8.23 -5.78 7.07
N SER A 233 -7.49 -6.12 6.01
CA SER A 233 -7.35 -5.32 4.80
C SER A 233 -7.80 -6.10 3.55
N GLY A 234 -8.06 -5.35 2.49
CA GLY A 234 -8.32 -5.91 1.17
C GLY A 234 -7.80 -5.02 0.05
N HIS A 235 -7.86 -5.56 -1.15
CA HIS A 235 -7.46 -4.86 -2.37
C HIS A 235 -8.58 -4.89 -3.40
N GLY A 236 -8.55 -3.94 -4.33
CA GLY A 236 -9.49 -3.89 -5.43
C GLY A 236 -8.90 -3.23 -6.66
N THR A 237 -9.43 -3.61 -7.82
CA THR A 237 -9.12 -2.95 -9.10
C THR A 237 -9.96 -1.66 -9.18
N ASN A 238 -9.30 -0.53 -9.44
CA ASN A 238 -9.95 0.77 -9.57
C ASN A 238 -10.49 1.01 -10.98
N PHE A 239 -11.74 1.45 -11.10
CA PHE A 239 -12.34 1.76 -12.39
C PHE A 239 -11.88 3.10 -12.97
N SER A 240 -11.16 3.94 -12.21
CA SER A 240 -10.44 5.10 -12.75
C SER A 240 -9.55 4.74 -13.94
N CYS A 241 -9.00 3.53 -13.92
CA CYS A 241 -8.05 3.00 -14.90
C CYS A 241 -8.67 2.06 -15.93
N LEU A 242 -9.98 1.84 -15.85
CA LEU A 242 -10.66 0.93 -16.74
C LEU A 242 -10.90 1.61 -18.10
N ASP A 243 -10.26 1.09 -19.15
CA ASP A 243 -10.59 1.45 -20.52
C ASP A 243 -11.60 0.47 -21.10
N THR A 244 -12.87 0.89 -21.12
CA THR A 244 -13.98 0.11 -21.66
C THR A 244 -14.86 1.01 -22.51
N GLY A 245 -14.39 1.35 -23.72
CA GLY A 245 -15.17 2.16 -24.65
C GLY A 245 -16.59 1.63 -24.90
N PHE A 246 -16.83 0.31 -24.80
CA PHE A 246 -18.16 -0.29 -24.95
C PHE A 246 -19.13 -0.06 -23.76
N LEU A 247 -18.60 0.32 -22.60
CA LEU A 247 -19.39 0.79 -21.45
C LEU A 247 -19.57 2.32 -21.48
N GLY A 248 -19.13 2.99 -22.55
CA GLY A 248 -19.20 4.44 -22.67
C GLY A 248 -18.08 5.18 -21.95
N PHE A 249 -17.09 4.46 -21.43
CA PHE A 249 -15.90 5.04 -20.80
C PHE A 249 -14.79 5.16 -21.83
N ASN A 250 -14.60 6.39 -22.33
CA ASN A 250 -13.44 6.77 -23.14
C ASN A 250 -12.62 7.78 -22.35
N LYS A 251 -12.06 7.37 -21.21
CA LYS A 251 -11.13 8.23 -20.49
C LYS A 251 -9.80 8.13 -21.22
N GLY A 252 -9.21 9.29 -21.56
CA GLY A 252 -7.85 9.33 -22.06
C GLY A 252 -6.90 8.60 -21.09
N TYR A 253 -5.86 7.99 -21.63
CA TYR A 253 -4.88 7.24 -20.86
C TYR A 253 -4.27 8.10 -19.73
N ASP A 254 -4.50 7.71 -18.47
CA ASP A 254 -3.80 8.28 -17.32
C ASP A 254 -2.51 7.48 -17.07
N PRO A 255 -1.32 8.11 -17.15
CA PRO A 255 -0.05 7.42 -16.90
C PRO A 255 0.03 6.74 -15.52
N SER A 256 -0.72 7.23 -14.52
CA SER A 256 -0.76 6.63 -13.18
C SER A 256 -1.42 5.24 -13.15
N CYS A 257 -2.16 4.88 -14.20
CA CYS A 257 -2.77 3.56 -14.35
C CYS A 257 -1.78 2.45 -14.75
N LYS A 258 -0.54 2.79 -15.10
CA LYS A 258 0.49 1.84 -15.47
C LYS A 258 1.54 1.71 -14.37
N ILE A 259 1.41 0.67 -13.55
CA ILE A 259 2.38 0.35 -12.50
C ILE A 259 3.40 -0.64 -13.03
N SER A 260 4.68 -0.24 -13.05
CA SER A 260 5.78 -1.16 -13.33
C SER A 260 6.02 -2.12 -12.17
N LEU A 261 6.30 -3.38 -12.49
CA LEU A 261 6.71 -4.41 -11.52
C LEU A 261 8.23 -4.56 -11.37
N SER A 262 9.01 -3.73 -12.05
CA SER A 262 10.47 -3.81 -11.99
C SER A 262 10.99 -3.61 -10.56
N GLU A 263 12.04 -4.35 -10.19
CA GLU A 263 12.62 -4.26 -8.85
C GLU A 263 13.12 -2.84 -8.54
N LYS A 264 13.71 -2.16 -9.53
CA LYS A 264 14.08 -0.76 -9.42
C LYS A 264 12.90 0.14 -9.07
N PHE A 265 11.75 -0.05 -9.73
CA PHE A 265 10.55 0.73 -9.40
C PHE A 265 10.07 0.45 -7.98
N ARG A 266 10.18 -0.80 -7.52
CA ARG A 266 9.84 -1.17 -6.14
C ARG A 266 10.75 -0.49 -5.11
N GLU A 267 12.06 -0.49 -5.36
CA GLU A 267 13.06 0.21 -4.54
C GLU A 267 12.80 1.73 -4.51
N ASP A 268 12.59 2.35 -5.67
CA ASP A 268 12.31 3.78 -5.81
C ASP A 268 11.03 4.18 -5.05
N MET A 269 9.99 3.33 -5.10
CA MET A 269 8.73 3.55 -4.39
C MET A 269 8.87 3.42 -2.88
N ARG A 270 9.62 2.42 -2.41
CA ARG A 270 9.91 2.24 -0.98
C ARG A 270 10.72 3.41 -0.45
N LYS A 271 11.73 3.85 -1.19
CA LYS A 271 12.50 5.04 -0.88
C LYS A 271 11.61 6.29 -0.83
N LYS A 272 10.75 6.50 -1.83
CA LYS A 272 9.81 7.62 -1.86
C LYS A 272 8.90 7.66 -0.63
N LEU A 273 8.32 6.53 -0.22
CA LEU A 273 7.47 6.46 0.98
C LEU A 273 8.26 6.77 2.25
N LEU A 274 9.48 6.24 2.37
CA LEU A 274 10.35 6.53 3.49
C LEU A 274 10.72 8.01 3.54
N ASP A 275 11.17 8.57 2.43
CA ASP A 275 11.56 9.99 2.31
C ASP A 275 10.38 10.91 2.61
N GLN A 276 9.17 10.60 2.14
CA GLN A 276 7.95 11.37 2.43
C GLN A 276 7.63 11.43 3.93
N SER A 277 7.89 10.34 4.67
CA SER A 277 7.69 10.31 6.13
C SER A 277 8.84 10.95 6.91
N ALA A 278 10.08 10.72 6.46
CA ALA A 278 11.28 11.08 7.18
C ALA A 278 11.62 12.56 6.99
N GLU A 279 11.62 13.08 5.76
CA GLU A 279 12.12 14.43 5.46
C GLU A 279 11.54 15.54 6.38
N PRO A 280 10.22 15.59 6.69
CA PRO A 280 9.68 16.58 7.63
C PRO A 280 10.25 16.46 9.05
N ALA A 281 10.36 15.23 9.56
CA ALA A 281 10.91 14.96 10.88
C ALA A 281 12.41 15.24 10.95
N TRP A 282 13.12 15.00 9.85
CA TRP A 282 14.53 15.29 9.70
C TRP A 282 14.80 16.79 9.68
N ALA A 283 14.04 17.55 8.89
CA ALA A 283 14.12 19.02 8.91
C ALA A 283 13.79 19.60 10.30
N ALA A 284 12.83 19.02 11.02
CA ALA A 284 12.51 19.41 12.38
C ALA A 284 13.65 19.07 13.37
N ALA A 285 14.24 17.88 13.26
CA ALA A 285 15.38 17.45 14.06
C ALA A 285 16.61 18.33 13.81
N GLU A 286 16.95 18.60 12.56
CA GLU A 286 18.03 19.50 12.16
C GLU A 286 17.83 20.90 12.76
N LYS A 287 16.64 21.47 12.61
CA LYS A 287 16.30 22.78 13.18
C LYS A 287 16.47 22.82 14.70
N LEU A 288 16.01 21.77 15.40
CA LEU A 288 16.13 21.68 16.85
C LEU A 288 17.60 21.52 17.28
N ALA A 289 18.36 20.64 16.61
CA ALA A 289 19.78 20.45 16.87
C ALA A 289 20.57 21.75 16.67
N MET A 290 20.32 22.47 15.58
CA MET A 290 20.94 23.77 15.30
C MET A 290 20.61 24.83 16.34
N ALA A 291 19.36 24.87 16.83
CA ALA A 291 18.97 25.77 17.90
C ALA A 291 19.72 25.47 19.21
N ARG A 292 19.86 24.19 19.59
CA ARG A 292 20.63 23.77 20.77
C ARG A 292 22.11 24.10 20.65
N LEU A 293 22.68 23.83 19.48
CA LEU A 293 24.09 24.12 19.22
C LEU A 293 24.37 25.62 19.23
N LYS A 294 23.46 26.44 18.73
CA LYS A 294 23.55 27.90 18.84
C LYS A 294 23.47 28.38 20.29
N GLU A 295 22.52 27.87 21.07
CA GLU A 295 22.41 28.15 22.51
C GLU A 295 23.71 27.81 23.25
N MET A 296 24.35 26.70 22.86
CA MET A 296 25.65 26.30 23.40
C MET A 296 26.78 27.22 22.94
N ALA A 297 26.80 27.62 21.67
CA ALA A 297 27.81 28.52 21.14
C ALA A 297 27.76 29.88 21.86
N ASP A 298 26.55 30.40 22.10
CA ASP A 298 26.33 31.65 22.83
C ASP A 298 26.79 31.59 24.30
N LYS A 299 26.82 30.38 24.89
CA LYS A 299 27.32 30.12 26.27
C LYS A 299 28.80 29.71 26.32
N SER A 300 29.41 29.38 25.20
CA SER A 300 30.79 28.89 25.11
C SER A 300 31.77 30.06 24.97
N PHE A 301 32.93 29.96 25.64
CA PHE A 301 34.02 30.94 25.48
C PHE A 301 34.74 30.80 24.12
N VAL A 302 34.62 29.65 23.46
CA VAL A 302 35.22 29.36 22.15
C VAL A 302 34.10 29.30 21.12
N PRO A 303 34.10 30.17 20.09
CA PRO A 303 33.12 30.10 19.03
C PRO A 303 33.40 28.86 18.16
N PHE A 304 32.37 28.12 17.75
CA PHE A 304 32.49 26.94 16.91
C PHE A 304 31.46 26.95 15.76
N ASN A 305 31.85 26.38 14.63
CA ASN A 305 31.00 26.05 13.50
C ASN A 305 30.47 24.63 13.68
N VAL A 306 29.25 24.38 13.24
CA VAL A 306 28.67 23.05 13.22
C VAL A 306 28.33 22.68 11.79
N ASN A 307 28.88 21.54 11.34
CA ASN A 307 28.52 20.90 10.09
C ASN A 307 27.65 19.69 10.41
N ILE A 308 26.50 19.55 9.73
CA ILE A 308 25.71 18.33 9.80
C ILE A 308 26.31 17.34 8.81
N ILE A 309 26.67 16.16 9.30
CA ILE A 309 27.04 15.05 8.43
C ILE A 309 25.81 14.19 8.27
N ASP A 310 25.24 14.32 7.08
CA ASP A 310 24.13 13.51 6.66
C ASP A 310 24.62 12.10 6.29
N HIS A 311 24.24 11.10 7.09
CA HIS A 311 24.50 9.70 6.81
C HIS A 311 23.33 9.02 6.10
N ARG A 312 22.63 9.72 5.19
CA ARG A 312 21.83 9.10 4.10
C ARG A 312 22.71 8.23 3.17
N GLY A 313 23.37 7.22 3.71
CA GLY A 313 23.77 6.03 2.97
C GLY A 313 22.62 5.05 2.99
N PRO A 314 22.62 4.00 2.14
CA PRO A 314 21.70 2.90 2.32
C PRO A 314 21.95 2.35 3.73
N ALA A 315 21.08 2.69 4.68
CA ALA A 315 20.93 1.86 5.85
C ALA A 315 20.81 0.45 5.29
N LYS A 316 21.63 -0.49 5.79
CA LYS A 316 21.43 -1.90 5.46
C LYS A 316 19.93 -2.13 5.56
N GLU A 317 19.31 -2.68 4.51
CA GLU A 317 17.86 -2.62 4.20
C GLU A 317 16.90 -3.00 5.35
N ASP A 318 17.47 -3.53 6.43
CA ASP A 318 16.82 -4.11 7.60
C ASP A 318 16.76 -3.16 8.81
N GLU A 319 17.56 -2.08 8.88
CA GLU A 319 17.50 -1.14 10.02
C GLU A 319 16.67 0.11 9.67
N LEU A 320 15.43 0.17 10.19
CA LEU A 320 14.58 1.39 10.24
C LEU A 320 15.19 2.55 11.06
N LYS A 321 16.46 2.43 11.47
CA LYS A 321 17.18 3.45 12.25
C LYS A 321 18.12 4.21 11.34
N ILE A 322 17.63 5.30 10.77
CA ILE A 322 18.46 6.27 10.06
C ILE A 322 19.13 7.18 11.12
N ARG A 323 20.46 7.33 11.07
CA ARG A 323 21.24 8.11 12.07
C ARG A 323 21.80 9.40 11.47
N GLN A 324 21.71 10.50 12.20
CA GLN A 324 22.50 11.72 11.94
C GLN A 324 23.75 11.74 12.80
N SER A 325 24.83 12.35 12.29
CA SER A 325 25.93 12.79 13.13
C SER A 325 26.23 14.27 12.91
N PHE A 326 26.81 14.90 13.93
CA PHE A 326 27.19 16.31 13.91
C PHE A 326 28.70 16.41 14.02
N GLU A 327 29.31 17.20 13.12
CA GLU A 327 30.70 17.60 13.22
C GLU A 327 30.76 19.02 13.78
N ILE A 328 31.47 19.18 14.91
CA ILE A 328 31.69 20.47 15.55
C ILE A 328 33.14 20.88 15.31
N THR A 329 33.37 22.02 14.65
CA THR A 329 34.69 22.57 14.36
C THR A 329 34.84 23.92 15.04
N PRO A 330 35.89 24.19 15.82
CA PRO A 330 36.08 25.51 16.41
C PRO A 330 36.30 26.55 15.31
N SER A 331 35.63 27.70 15.44
CA SER A 331 35.87 28.87 14.60
C SER A 331 37.01 29.66 15.22
N CYS A 332 37.90 30.18 14.38
CA CYS A 332 39.12 30.86 14.83
C CYS A 332 38.78 31.99 15.82
N ALA A 333 39.15 31.84 17.09
CA ALA A 333 39.07 32.91 18.06
C ALA A 333 40.00 34.06 17.60
N ARG A 334 39.53 35.31 17.66
CA ARG A 334 40.41 36.48 17.45
C ARG A 334 41.53 36.40 18.48
N TRP A 335 42.77 36.32 17.99
CA TRP A 335 44.00 36.11 18.77
C TRP A 335 44.16 37.03 20.00
N GLY A 336 43.53 38.21 19.99
CA GLY A 336 43.61 39.20 21.06
C GLY A 336 42.99 38.80 22.40
N SER A 337 42.09 37.81 22.47
CA SER A 337 41.41 37.42 23.73
C SER A 337 42.01 36.20 24.45
N MET A 338 42.96 35.49 23.84
CA MET A 338 43.49 34.22 24.40
C MET A 338 44.80 34.37 25.19
N MET A 339 45.43 35.55 25.25
CA MET A 339 46.78 35.70 25.82
C MET A 339 46.90 35.53 27.34
N ASN A 340 45.80 35.39 28.09
CA ASN A 340 45.84 35.21 29.56
C ASN A 340 45.28 33.87 30.07
N VAL A 341 44.93 32.94 29.18
CA VAL A 341 44.37 31.65 29.60
C VAL A 341 45.51 30.65 29.78
N GLY A 342 45.91 30.40 31.03
CA GLY A 342 46.93 29.40 31.34
C GLY A 342 46.55 28.03 30.76
N ALA A 343 47.49 27.42 30.02
CA ALA A 343 47.31 26.15 29.31
C ALA A 343 47.07 24.99 30.30
N LYS A 344 45.82 24.79 30.70
CA LYS A 344 45.37 23.55 31.33
C LYS A 344 44.48 22.82 30.35
N ARG A 345 44.79 21.54 30.15
CA ARG A 345 43.96 20.60 29.41
C ARG A 345 42.58 20.53 30.09
N GLN A 346 41.58 21.17 29.49
CA GLN A 346 40.22 21.12 30.01
C GLN A 346 39.49 19.97 29.33
N ARG A 347 38.92 19.09 30.15
CA ARG A 347 37.95 18.08 29.70
C ARG A 347 36.58 18.60 30.08
N SER A 348 35.74 18.85 29.09
CA SER A 348 34.35 19.25 29.30
C SER A 348 33.47 18.11 28.83
N VAL A 349 32.80 17.45 29.77
CA VAL A 349 31.74 16.49 29.46
C VAL A 349 30.45 17.28 29.37
N MET A 350 29.89 17.37 28.16
CA MET A 350 28.65 18.10 27.90
C MET A 350 27.54 17.11 27.61
N LYS A 351 26.42 17.26 28.29
CA LYS A 351 25.20 16.53 27.96
C LYS A 351 24.37 17.39 27.03
N ILE A 352 24.09 16.89 25.84
CA ILE A 352 23.26 17.55 24.84
C ILE A 352 22.08 16.64 24.56
N LYS A 353 20.87 17.19 24.63
CA LYS A 353 19.69 16.52 24.10
C LYS A 353 19.69 16.69 22.59
N LEU A 354 19.90 15.60 21.88
CA LEU A 354 19.82 15.58 20.42
C LEU A 354 18.50 14.93 20.00
N PRO A 355 17.83 15.47 18.97
CA PRO A 355 16.67 14.81 18.41
C PRO A 355 17.08 13.48 17.76
N GLU A 356 16.41 12.40 18.14
CA GLU A 356 16.40 11.12 17.47
C GLU A 356 15.09 10.99 16.69
N VAL A 357 15.22 10.69 15.40
CA VAL A 357 14.08 10.47 14.51
C VAL A 357 13.76 8.98 14.51
N LEU A 358 12.56 8.63 14.99
CA LEU A 358 12.04 7.26 15.01
C LEU A 358 10.97 7.11 13.94
N THR A 359 11.13 6.14 13.05
CA THR A 359 10.12 5.79 12.05
C THR A 359 9.42 4.51 12.48
N GLU A 360 8.10 4.60 12.63
CA GLU A 360 7.18 3.50 12.93
C GLU A 360 6.10 3.42 11.85
N LEU A 361 5.25 2.39 11.91
CA LEU A 361 4.05 2.31 11.07
C LEU A 361 2.84 2.75 11.90
N ASP A 362 1.95 3.57 11.33
CA ASP A 362 0.66 3.91 11.94
C ASP A 362 -0.37 2.77 11.78
N GLU A 363 -1.59 2.97 12.29
CA GLU A 363 -2.69 2.00 12.17
C GLU A 363 -3.10 1.71 10.71
N HIS A 364 -2.71 2.59 9.77
CA HIS A 364 -2.96 2.49 8.34
C HIS A 364 -1.74 1.95 7.59
N TYR A 365 -0.71 1.51 8.31
CA TYR A 365 0.57 1.02 7.79
C TYR A 365 1.27 2.03 6.88
N ARG A 366 1.11 3.32 7.19
CA ARG A 366 1.92 4.39 6.62
C ARG A 366 3.12 4.60 7.52
N PHE A 367 4.24 5.02 6.95
CA PHE A 367 5.35 5.45 7.77
C PHE A 367 4.96 6.70 8.53
N LYS A 368 5.06 6.62 9.86
CA LYS A 368 4.89 7.73 10.78
C LYS A 368 6.22 7.97 11.45
N THR A 369 6.67 9.21 11.39
CA THR A 369 7.95 9.58 11.97
C THR A 369 7.72 10.48 13.18
N THR A 370 8.34 10.12 14.29
CA THR A 370 8.32 10.89 15.53
C THR A 370 9.73 11.37 15.85
N THR A 371 9.82 12.58 16.38
CA THR A 371 11.10 13.12 16.88
C THR A 371 11.08 13.02 18.41
N THR A 372 12.05 12.33 18.97
CA THR A 372 12.27 12.24 20.42
C THR A 372 13.58 12.93 20.77
N GLU A 373 13.73 13.49 21.97
CA GLU A 373 15.04 14.00 22.41
C GLU A 373 15.75 12.92 23.22
N THR A 374 16.95 12.52 22.81
CA THR A 374 17.82 11.64 23.61
C THR A 374 18.99 12.41 24.19
N GLU A 375 19.20 12.25 25.50
CA GLU A 375 20.35 12.84 26.19
C GLU A 375 21.62 12.10 25.76
N THR A 376 22.45 12.78 24.99
CA THR A 376 23.75 12.29 24.54
C THR A 376 24.85 13.02 25.29
N THR A 377 25.82 12.28 25.80
CA THR A 377 26.99 12.86 26.46
C THR A 377 28.13 12.99 25.47
N ILE A 378 28.55 14.22 25.17
CA ILE A 378 29.71 14.55 24.34
C ILE A 378 30.90 14.91 25.25
N ASP A 379 31.95 14.08 25.22
CA ASP A 379 33.22 14.38 25.88
C ASP A 379 34.11 15.23 24.96
N VAL A 380 34.14 16.55 25.19
CA VAL A 380 35.00 17.47 24.45
C VAL A 380 36.31 17.65 25.21
N ARG A 381 37.41 17.21 24.61
CA ARG A 381 38.76 17.37 25.16
C ARG A 381 39.49 18.50 24.45
N TRP A 382 39.82 19.53 25.20
CA TRP A 382 40.64 20.63 24.73
C TRP A 382 42.11 20.37 25.10
N SER A 383 43.01 20.38 24.12
CA SER A 383 44.45 20.42 24.33
C SER A 383 44.98 21.71 23.70
N PHE A 384 45.50 22.59 24.54
CA PHE A 384 46.12 23.86 24.12
C PHE A 384 47.64 23.73 24.05
N ASP A 385 48.15 22.50 24.12
CA ASP A 385 49.56 22.20 24.39
C ASP A 385 50.50 22.55 23.20
N GLN A 386 49.96 23.06 22.08
CA GLN A 386 50.73 23.38 20.86
C GLN A 386 50.37 24.71 20.17
N ILE A 387 49.81 25.70 20.88
CA ILE A 387 49.69 27.05 20.29
C ILE A 387 51.09 27.70 20.27
N LYS A 388 51.90 27.35 19.28
CA LYS A 388 53.06 28.14 18.84
C LYS A 388 52.64 28.92 17.59
N PRO A 389 53.12 30.16 17.39
CA PRO A 389 52.89 30.88 16.13
C PRO A 389 53.28 29.98 14.94
N GLY A 390 52.33 29.71 14.04
CA GLY A 390 52.56 28.90 12.83
C GLY A 390 52.42 27.38 12.94
N LYS A 391 51.83 26.82 14.02
CA LYS A 391 51.56 25.36 14.10
C LYS A 391 50.07 25.00 14.26
N TYR A 392 49.75 23.80 13.78
CA TYR A 392 48.43 23.18 13.69
C TYR A 392 47.83 22.94 15.09
N VAL A 393 46.51 23.12 15.23
CA VAL A 393 45.75 22.59 16.38
C VAL A 393 45.21 21.22 16.00
N THR A 394 45.45 20.21 16.83
CA THR A 394 44.96 18.85 16.64
C THR A 394 43.77 18.58 17.56
N PHE A 395 42.68 18.06 16.98
CA PHE A 395 41.49 17.64 17.71
C PHE A 395 41.30 16.13 17.59
N ASP A 396 41.00 15.49 18.71
CA ASP A 396 40.49 14.12 18.75
C ASP A 396 39.01 14.20 19.21
N TRP A 397 38.07 13.70 18.41
CA TRP A 397 36.69 13.44 18.86
C TRP A 397 36.33 11.97 18.69
N TYR A 398 35.29 11.53 19.39
CA TYR A 398 34.75 10.18 19.31
C TYR A 398 33.32 10.21 18.74
N GLU A 399 33.10 9.61 17.56
CA GLU A 399 31.75 9.31 17.05
C GLU A 399 31.20 8.12 17.83
N TRP A 400 30.02 8.27 18.44
CA TRP A 400 29.36 7.17 19.16
C TRP A 400 28.25 6.51 18.34
N GLY A 401 28.37 5.18 18.28
CA GLY A 401 27.46 4.16 17.72
C GLY A 401 28.03 2.79 18.12
N ARG A 402 27.34 1.66 17.85
CA ARG A 402 27.78 0.30 18.24
C ARG A 402 29.22 -0.09 17.82
N HIS A 403 29.87 0.69 16.95
CA HIS A 403 31.31 0.65 16.69
C HIS A 403 31.92 2.05 16.79
N ALA A 404 32.50 2.40 17.93
CA ALA A 404 33.22 3.68 18.09
C ALA A 404 34.51 3.67 17.24
N LYS A 405 34.62 4.57 16.28
CA LYS A 405 35.87 4.81 15.53
C LYS A 405 36.50 6.11 15.99
N ARG A 406 37.81 6.07 16.28
CA ARG A 406 38.61 7.27 16.56
C ARG A 406 38.90 7.97 15.24
N LYS A 407 38.38 9.18 15.05
CA LYS A 407 38.76 10.05 13.93
C LYS A 407 39.66 11.15 14.47
N ARG A 408 40.76 11.42 13.76
CA ARG A 408 41.73 12.47 14.09
C ARG A 408 41.71 13.49 12.96
N LEU A 409 41.38 14.74 13.28
CA LEU A 409 41.36 15.83 12.31
C LEU A 409 42.55 16.77 12.53
N HIS A 410 43.26 17.04 11.45
CA HIS A 410 44.39 17.95 11.40
C HIS A 410 43.95 19.28 10.75
N PHE A 411 44.00 20.39 11.48
CA PHE A 411 43.58 21.70 10.97
C PHE A 411 44.76 22.55 10.51
N ARG A 412 44.68 23.10 9.29
CA ARG A 412 45.59 24.16 8.85
C ARG A 412 45.45 25.39 9.75
N PRO A 413 46.55 26.08 10.08
CA PRO A 413 46.50 27.29 10.89
C PRO A 413 45.58 28.34 10.26
N CYS A 414 44.81 29.05 11.09
CA CYS A 414 44.02 30.20 10.66
C CYS A 414 45.00 31.26 10.13
N THR A 415 45.09 31.43 8.82
CA THR A 415 45.79 32.57 8.26
C THR A 415 45.02 33.83 8.67
N PRO A 416 45.64 34.81 9.33
CA PRO A 416 44.97 36.09 9.54
C PRO A 416 44.54 36.63 8.17
N PRO A 417 43.36 37.27 8.06
CA PRO A 417 43.04 38.00 6.84
C PRO A 417 44.20 38.96 6.56
N LYS A 418 44.73 38.93 5.33
CA LYS A 418 45.69 39.95 4.91
C LYS A 418 44.97 41.29 5.10
N GLU A 419 45.48 42.11 6.02
CA GLU A 419 45.05 43.50 6.15
C GLU A 419 45.18 44.14 4.76
N LEU A 420 44.07 44.71 4.27
CA LEU A 420 44.00 45.50 3.04
C LEU A 420 44.16 46.97 3.42
#